data_AF-A0A140DSR8-F1
#
_entry.id   AF-A0A140DSR8-F1
#
_cell.length_a   1.000
_cell.length_b   1.000
_cell.length_c   1.000
_cell.angle_alpha   90.00
_cell.angle_beta   90.00
_cell.angle_gamma   90.00
#
_symmetry.space_group_name_H-M   'P 1'
#
loop_
_entity.id
_entity.type
_entity.pdbx_description
1 polymer ?
#
loop_
_entity_poly.entity_id
_entity_poly.type
_entity_poly.pdbx_seq_one_letter_code
_entity_poly.pdbx_strand_id
1 'polypeptide(L)'
;MLNFTKALNTQKRKPGPGNRSDRIPGHTIETVTCQVRSLLKECRLDACRQVILDLMRQYPDAAQPHNLMGLLLEKEGSHIMALHHFRAAVALEPGHRPSLENLNRFSELYYSGEGVFAEEECRPAERENVSACGYQVGYDRKGMAHLYKLSSGRR
;
A
#
# COMPACT_ATOMS: atom_id res chain seq x y z
N MET A 1 -14.39 -25.23 38.10
CA MET A 1 -14.16 -25.76 36.73
C MET A 1 -15.46 -25.57 35.93
N LEU A 2 -15.64 -24.42 35.29
CA LEU A 2 -16.78 -24.19 34.39
C LEU A 2 -16.26 -24.11 32.96
N ASN A 3 -16.50 -25.18 32.21
CA ASN A 3 -16.31 -25.23 30.77
C ASN A 3 -17.55 -24.61 30.12
N PHE A 4 -17.40 -23.41 29.56
CA PHE A 4 -18.44 -22.82 28.70
C PHE A 4 -18.21 -23.21 27.24
N THR A 5 -19.03 -24.15 26.81
CA THR A 5 -19.35 -24.51 25.43
C THR A 5 -19.95 -23.36 24.63
N LYS A 6 -19.71 -23.40 23.30
CA LYS A 6 -20.57 -23.09 22.13
C LYS A 6 -19.87 -22.11 21.16
N ALA A 7 -19.43 -22.58 19.99
CA ALA A 7 -20.24 -22.94 18.82
C ALA A 7 -21.00 -21.73 18.26
N LEU A 8 -20.35 -20.97 17.40
CA LEU A 8 -20.90 -20.01 16.43
C LEU A 8 -19.76 -19.77 15.41
N ASN A 9 -19.93 -19.74 14.10
CA ASN A 9 -21.09 -19.77 13.24
C ASN A 9 -20.49 -19.84 11.82
N THR A 10 -20.82 -20.88 11.06
CA THR A 10 -20.52 -21.01 9.63
C THR A 10 -21.39 -20.03 8.83
N GLN A 11 -21.14 -18.74 9.00
CA GLN A 11 -21.76 -17.70 8.19
C GLN A 11 -20.85 -17.36 7.03
N LYS A 12 -21.32 -17.76 5.85
CA LYS A 12 -20.86 -17.38 4.50
C LYS A 12 -20.16 -16.01 4.54
N ARG A 13 -18.87 -16.01 4.23
CA ARG A 13 -18.08 -14.80 3.94
C ARG A 13 -18.89 -13.98 2.92
N LYS A 14 -19.40 -12.81 3.33
CA LYS A 14 -19.92 -11.86 2.35
C LYS A 14 -18.72 -11.49 1.46
N PRO A 15 -18.84 -11.54 0.13
CA PRO A 15 -17.80 -10.98 -0.72
C PRO A 15 -17.64 -9.51 -0.29
N GLY A 16 -16.41 -9.10 -0.02
CA GLY A 16 -16.08 -7.68 0.17
C GLY A 16 -16.56 -6.89 -1.05
N PRO A 17 -16.62 -5.54 -0.99
CA PRO A 17 -17.01 -4.73 -2.14
C PRO A 17 -16.18 -5.21 -3.33
N GLY A 18 -16.88 -5.86 -4.27
CA GLY A 18 -16.26 -6.70 -5.28
C GLY A 18 -15.17 -5.92 -5.97
N ASN A 19 -14.00 -6.53 -6.07
CA ASN A 19 -12.90 -6.03 -6.85
C ASN A 19 -13.50 -5.61 -8.20
N ARG A 20 -13.47 -4.31 -8.52
CA ARG A 20 -13.90 -3.82 -9.84
C ARG A 20 -12.88 -4.22 -10.92
N SER A 21 -12.17 -5.33 -10.72
CA SER A 21 -11.19 -5.94 -11.61
C SER A 21 -11.85 -6.58 -12.85
N ASP A 22 -13.17 -6.75 -12.84
CA ASP A 22 -13.87 -7.57 -13.83
C ASP A 22 -14.65 -6.76 -14.89
N ARG A 23 -14.25 -5.52 -15.19
CA ARG A 23 -14.88 -4.77 -16.30
C ARG A 23 -13.87 -4.35 -17.37
N ILE A 24 -13.75 -5.25 -18.36
CA ILE A 24 -13.36 -5.06 -19.77
C ILE A 24 -11.84 -5.20 -20.06
N PRO A 25 -11.44 -6.01 -21.07
CA PRO A 25 -10.05 -6.38 -21.30
C PRO A 25 -9.29 -5.29 -22.07
N GLY A 26 -8.10 -4.97 -21.58
CA GLY A 26 -7.12 -4.13 -22.26
C GLY A 26 -5.96 -3.80 -21.33
N HIS A 27 -6.25 -3.10 -20.22
CA HIS A 27 -5.25 -2.58 -19.28
C HIS A 27 -5.74 -2.73 -17.83
N THR A 28 -5.58 -3.92 -17.27
CA THR A 28 -5.73 -4.13 -15.81
C THR A 28 -4.63 -3.36 -15.07
N ILE A 29 -4.89 -2.93 -13.83
CA ILE A 29 -3.89 -2.25 -13.00
C ILE A 29 -2.59 -3.07 -12.93
N GLU A 30 -2.69 -4.39 -12.78
CA GLU A 30 -1.55 -5.31 -12.78
C GLU A 30 -0.73 -5.27 -14.09
N THR A 31 -1.41 -5.34 -15.24
CA THR A 31 -0.72 -5.26 -16.55
C THR A 31 -0.03 -3.91 -16.74
N VAL A 32 -0.65 -2.82 -16.28
CA VAL A 32 -0.07 -1.47 -16.38
C VAL A 32 1.11 -1.32 -15.42
N THR A 33 1.05 -1.90 -14.22
CA THR A 33 2.19 -1.93 -13.29
C THR A 33 3.42 -2.59 -13.91
N CYS A 34 3.24 -3.73 -14.59
CA CYS A 34 4.34 -4.38 -15.34
C CYS A 34 4.88 -3.49 -16.47
N GLN A 35 4.01 -2.82 -17.21
CA GLN A 35 4.40 -1.90 -18.29
C GLN A 35 5.19 -0.70 -17.75
N VAL A 36 4.71 -0.05 -16.68
CA VAL A 36 5.38 1.07 -16.00
C VAL A 36 6.77 0.64 -15.52
N ARG A 37 6.88 -0.54 -14.92
CA ARG A 37 8.17 -1.09 -14.49
C ARG A 37 9.15 -1.23 -15.67
N SER A 38 8.69 -1.72 -16.83
CA SER A 38 9.53 -1.80 -18.03
C SER A 38 9.96 -0.42 -18.53
N LEU A 39 9.02 0.53 -18.62
CA LEU A 39 9.30 1.88 -19.12
C LEU A 39 10.31 2.64 -18.25
N LEU A 40 10.25 2.47 -16.92
CA LEU A 40 11.21 3.07 -16.01
C LEU A 40 12.61 2.45 -16.12
N LYS A 41 12.71 1.15 -16.38
CA LYS A 41 13.99 0.47 -16.66
C LYS A 41 14.61 0.96 -17.97
N GLU A 42 13.79 1.19 -18.98
CA GLU A 42 14.19 1.76 -20.27
C GLU A 42 14.41 3.29 -20.23
N CYS A 43 14.20 3.94 -19.07
CA CYS A 43 14.24 5.40 -18.91
C CYS A 43 13.30 6.17 -19.87
N ARG A 44 12.19 5.56 -20.31
CA ARG A 44 11.17 6.19 -21.16
C ARG A 44 10.13 6.94 -20.32
N LEU A 45 10.58 8.01 -19.67
CA LEU A 45 9.83 8.72 -18.62
C LEU A 45 8.55 9.39 -19.14
N ASP A 46 8.57 9.99 -20.32
CA ASP A 46 7.38 10.63 -20.91
C ASP A 46 6.28 9.63 -21.23
N ALA A 47 6.64 8.49 -21.84
CA ALA A 47 5.68 7.42 -22.13
C ALA A 47 5.12 6.81 -20.83
N CYS A 48 5.98 6.62 -19.83
CA CYS A 48 5.58 6.16 -18.50
C CYS A 48 4.55 7.11 -17.86
N ARG A 49 4.81 8.42 -17.94
CA ARG A 49 3.90 9.43 -17.42
C ARG A 49 2.52 9.35 -18.06
N GLN A 50 2.43 9.23 -19.38
CA GLN A 50 1.14 9.15 -20.08
C GLN A 50 0.35 7.92 -19.65
N VAL A 51 1.01 6.76 -19.57
CA VAL A 51 0.40 5.51 -19.11
C VAL A 51 -0.16 5.65 -17.69
N ILE A 52 0.59 6.26 -16.78
CA ILE A 52 0.13 6.48 -15.40
C ILE A 52 -1.03 7.49 -15.35
N LEU A 53 -0.98 8.58 -16.13
CA LEU A 53 -2.06 9.56 -16.18
C LEU A 53 -3.37 8.96 -16.70
N ASP A 54 -3.30 8.10 -17.72
CA ASP A 54 -4.47 7.38 -18.22
C ASP A 54 -5.02 6.42 -17.15
N LEU A 55 -4.14 5.77 -16.38
CA LEU A 55 -4.55 4.92 -15.26
C LEU A 55 -5.23 5.74 -14.15
N MET A 56 -4.71 6.92 -13.81
CA MET A 56 -5.33 7.83 -12.84
C MET A 56 -6.71 8.31 -13.29
N ARG A 57 -6.91 8.54 -14.59
CA ARG A 57 -8.23 8.91 -15.16
C ARG A 57 -9.24 7.76 -15.05
N GLN A 58 -8.78 6.52 -15.25
CA GLN A 58 -9.64 5.34 -15.17
C GLN A 58 -9.96 4.93 -13.73
N TYR A 59 -8.99 5.13 -12.82
CA TYR A 59 -9.07 4.72 -11.41
C TYR A 59 -8.70 5.90 -10.48
N PRO A 60 -9.53 6.95 -10.40
CA PRO A 60 -9.21 8.15 -9.62
C PRO A 60 -9.15 7.90 -8.11
N ASP A 61 -9.87 6.88 -7.63
CA ASP A 61 -9.95 6.53 -6.20
C ASP A 61 -8.97 5.40 -5.81
N ALA A 62 -8.13 4.94 -6.74
CA ALA A 62 -7.18 3.86 -6.50
C ALA A 62 -5.84 4.40 -6.00
N ALA A 63 -5.21 3.68 -5.07
CA ALA A 63 -3.91 4.06 -4.54
C ALA A 63 -2.76 3.73 -5.51
N GLN A 64 -2.91 2.66 -6.32
CA GLN A 64 -1.88 2.13 -7.21
C GLN A 64 -1.37 3.18 -8.22
N PRO A 65 -2.21 3.95 -8.93
CA PRO A 65 -1.73 4.97 -9.87
C PRO A 65 -0.91 6.07 -9.18
N HIS A 66 -1.28 6.47 -7.96
CA HIS A 66 -0.52 7.41 -7.16
C HIS A 66 0.83 6.83 -6.73
N ASN A 67 0.88 5.54 -6.34
CA ASN A 67 2.13 4.84 -6.07
C ASN A 67 3.08 4.87 -7.28
N LEU A 68 2.56 4.53 -8.47
CA LEU A 68 3.33 4.48 -9.71
C LEU A 68 3.86 5.86 -10.11
N MET A 69 3.06 6.92 -9.95
CA MET A 69 3.50 8.30 -10.20
C MET A 69 4.63 8.71 -9.24
N GLY A 70 4.57 8.29 -7.98
CA GLY A 70 5.64 8.52 -7.01
C GLY A 70 6.97 7.93 -7.47
N LEU A 71 6.96 6.67 -7.94
CA LEU A 71 8.14 5.97 -8.46
C LEU A 71 8.71 6.62 -9.74
N LEU A 72 7.84 7.14 -10.62
CA LEU A 72 8.28 7.91 -11.77
C LEU A 72 9.00 9.21 -11.36
N LEU A 73 8.40 9.97 -10.44
CA LEU A 73 8.95 11.25 -9.97
C LEU A 73 10.26 11.06 -9.21
N GLU A 74 10.38 9.97 -8.48
CA GLU A 74 11.64 9.53 -7.90
C GLU A 74 12.72 9.30 -8.96
N LYS A 75 12.39 8.58 -10.04
CA LYS A 75 13.31 8.32 -11.16
C LYS A 75 13.76 9.62 -11.85
N GLU A 76 12.90 10.63 -11.86
CA GLU A 76 13.19 11.99 -12.34
C GLU A 76 13.99 12.85 -11.32
N GLY A 77 14.22 12.36 -10.10
CA GLY A 77 14.89 13.11 -9.04
C GLY A 77 13.99 14.12 -8.31
N SER A 78 12.69 14.14 -8.62
CA SER A 78 11.68 15.03 -8.03
C SER A 78 11.16 14.49 -6.69
N HIS A 79 12.05 14.39 -5.71
CA HIS A 79 11.81 13.68 -4.44
C HIS A 79 10.61 14.23 -3.63
N ILE A 80 10.44 15.55 -3.59
CA ILE A 80 9.33 16.18 -2.87
C ILE A 80 7.99 15.81 -3.52
N MET A 81 7.93 15.82 -4.85
CA MET A 81 6.71 15.45 -5.59
C MET A 81 6.42 13.95 -5.45
N ALA A 82 7.45 13.10 -5.47
CA ALA A 82 7.30 11.67 -5.21
C ALA A 82 6.64 11.43 -3.84
N LEU A 83 7.12 12.12 -2.79
CA LEU A 83 6.55 12.04 -1.45
C LEU A 83 5.06 12.44 -1.41
N HIS A 84 4.65 13.49 -2.13
CA HIS A 84 3.24 13.86 -2.21
C HIS A 84 2.37 12.75 -2.79
N HIS A 85 2.85 12.09 -3.85
CA HIS A 85 2.14 11.00 -4.49
C HIS A 85 2.06 9.74 -3.62
N PHE A 86 3.12 9.39 -2.90
CA PHE A 86 3.07 8.28 -1.93
C PHE A 86 2.09 8.58 -0.79
N ARG A 87 2.08 9.81 -0.27
CA ARG A 87 1.11 10.23 0.77
C ARG A 87 -0.34 10.18 0.26
N ALA A 88 -0.57 10.59 -0.99
CA ALA A 88 -1.90 10.51 -1.60
C ALA A 88 -2.36 9.05 -1.73
N ALA A 89 -1.47 8.14 -2.15
CA ALA A 89 -1.79 6.72 -2.24
C ALA A 89 -2.18 6.12 -0.86
N VAL A 90 -1.41 6.42 0.19
CA VAL A 90 -1.72 5.98 1.57
C VAL A 90 -3.00 6.62 2.10
N ALA A 91 -3.33 7.85 1.69
CA ALA A 91 -4.58 8.49 2.09
C ALA A 91 -5.81 7.85 1.42
N LEU A 92 -5.68 7.40 0.17
CA LEU A 92 -6.74 6.69 -0.56
C LEU A 92 -6.92 5.27 -0.02
N GLU A 93 -5.83 4.55 0.20
CA GLU A 93 -5.84 3.18 0.71
C GLU A 93 -4.75 3.00 1.79
N PRO A 94 -5.08 3.22 3.07
CA PRO A 94 -4.12 3.08 4.17
C PRO A 94 -3.51 1.68 4.31
N GLY A 95 -4.18 0.66 3.76
CA GLY A 95 -3.69 -0.73 3.75
C GLY A 95 -2.84 -1.10 2.54
N HIS A 96 -2.62 -0.19 1.58
CA HIS A 96 -1.86 -0.50 0.37
C HIS A 96 -0.36 -0.57 0.69
N ARG A 97 0.19 -1.79 0.75
CA ARG A 97 1.53 -2.02 1.29
C ARG A 97 2.65 -1.42 0.45
N PRO A 98 2.62 -1.48 -0.91
CA PRO A 98 3.62 -0.83 -1.75
C PRO A 98 3.79 0.65 -1.46
N SER A 99 2.68 1.38 -1.26
CA SER A 99 2.73 2.81 -0.95
C SER A 99 3.23 3.10 0.45
N LEU A 100 2.90 2.26 1.43
CA LEU A 100 3.46 2.37 2.78
C LEU A 100 4.98 2.14 2.77
N GLU A 101 5.46 1.10 2.09
CA GLU A 101 6.88 0.78 2.02
C GLU A 101 7.67 1.87 1.27
N ASN A 102 7.13 2.38 0.17
CA ASN A 102 7.72 3.52 -0.54
C ASN A 102 7.71 4.81 0.27
N LEU A 103 6.62 5.11 0.98
CA LEU A 103 6.54 6.29 1.84
C LEU A 103 7.57 6.21 2.97
N ASN A 104 7.68 5.04 3.63
CA ASN A 104 8.66 4.81 4.68
C ASN A 104 10.07 5.04 4.15
N ARG A 105 10.42 4.39 3.02
CA ARG A 105 11.72 4.55 2.35
C ARG A 105 12.05 6.00 1.97
N PHE A 106 11.04 6.79 1.58
CA PHE A 106 11.19 8.22 1.26
C PHE A 106 11.22 9.14 2.48
N SER A 107 10.73 8.66 3.63
CA SER A 107 10.73 9.40 4.89
C SER A 107 11.95 9.08 5.76
N GLU A 108 12.66 7.99 5.48
CA GLU A 108 13.87 7.59 6.18
C GLU A 108 15.05 8.50 5.84
N LEU A 109 15.91 8.73 6.84
CA LEU A 109 17.08 9.61 6.74
C LEU A 109 18.10 9.13 5.69
N TYR A 110 18.07 7.83 5.38
CA TYR A 110 18.90 7.17 4.37
C TYR A 110 18.00 6.55 3.32
N TYR A 111 17.90 7.21 2.19
CA TYR A 111 17.17 6.71 1.03
C TYR A 111 17.81 5.41 0.53
N SER A 112 17.09 4.28 0.64
CA SER A 112 17.48 3.01 0.01
C SER A 112 16.92 2.96 -1.41
N GLY A 113 17.72 2.52 -2.38
CA GLY A 113 17.52 2.86 -3.79
C GLY A 113 16.43 2.11 -4.57
N GLU A 114 15.64 1.22 -3.95
CA GLU A 114 14.69 0.38 -4.68
C GLU A 114 13.24 0.64 -4.27
N GLY A 115 12.41 1.06 -5.23
CA GLY A 115 10.99 1.31 -5.03
C GLY A 115 10.10 0.09 -5.32
N VAL A 116 8.99 0.00 -4.58
CA VAL A 116 8.07 -1.13 -4.58
C VAL A 116 6.86 -0.82 -5.46
N PHE A 117 6.64 -1.60 -6.52
CA PHE A 117 5.58 -1.37 -7.49
C PHE A 117 4.28 -2.09 -7.12
N ALA A 118 4.40 -3.27 -6.51
CA ALA A 118 3.28 -4.18 -6.28
C ALA A 118 3.43 -4.95 -4.96
N GLU A 119 2.33 -5.55 -4.50
CA GLU A 119 2.23 -6.22 -3.20
C GLU A 119 3.21 -7.41 -3.07
N GLU A 120 3.51 -8.08 -4.18
CA GLU A 120 4.39 -9.25 -4.23
C GLU A 120 5.86 -8.91 -3.93
N GLU A 121 6.24 -7.65 -4.13
CA GLU A 121 7.59 -7.14 -3.88
C GLU A 121 7.78 -6.66 -2.44
N CYS A 122 6.69 -6.53 -1.67
CA CYS A 122 6.75 -6.04 -0.30
C CYS A 122 7.43 -7.08 0.61
N ARG A 123 8.34 -6.62 1.48
CA ARG A 123 8.93 -7.51 2.49
C ARG A 123 7.85 -8.13 3.37
N PRO A 124 7.95 -9.40 3.80
CA PRO A 124 6.98 -9.99 4.72
C PRO A 124 6.86 -9.10 5.96
N ALA A 125 5.64 -8.90 6.44
CA ALA A 125 5.40 -8.08 7.62
C ALA A 125 6.06 -8.76 8.82
N GLU A 126 7.31 -8.39 9.09
CA GLU A 126 7.92 -8.64 10.37
C GLU A 126 7.03 -7.93 11.38
N ARG A 127 6.42 -8.69 12.29
CA ARG A 127 5.90 -8.08 13.50
C ARG A 127 7.15 -7.60 14.22
N GLU A 128 7.61 -6.40 13.89
CA GLU A 128 8.48 -5.68 14.79
C GLU A 128 7.72 -5.70 16.10
N ASN A 129 8.24 -6.48 17.03
CA ASN A 129 7.83 -6.39 18.41
C ASN A 129 8.29 -5.00 18.82
N VAL A 130 7.44 -4.00 18.58
CA VAL A 130 7.49 -2.68 19.22
C VAL A 130 7.13 -2.92 20.69
N SER A 131 7.95 -3.72 21.36
CA SER A 131 7.82 -4.16 22.74
C SER A 131 8.56 -3.21 23.68
N ALA A 132 9.21 -2.17 23.15
CA ALA A 132 9.91 -1.16 23.94
C ALA A 132 9.01 0.02 24.34
N CYS A 133 7.92 0.28 23.61
CA CYS A 133 6.95 1.30 23.96
C CYS A 133 5.68 0.58 24.46
N GLY A 134 5.12 0.98 25.60
CA GLY A 134 3.91 0.39 26.17
C GLY A 134 2.64 0.66 25.36
N TYR A 135 2.76 0.81 24.04
CA TYR A 135 1.70 1.03 23.09
C TYR A 135 1.87 0.06 21.92
N GLN A 136 0.78 -0.59 21.55
CA GLN A 136 0.68 -1.42 20.37
C GLN A 136 -0.12 -0.68 19.31
N VAL A 137 0.39 -0.63 18.08
CA VAL A 137 -0.39 -0.16 16.93
C VAL A 137 -1.24 -1.32 16.43
N GLY A 138 -2.55 -1.13 16.33
CA GLY A 138 -3.48 -2.08 15.73
C GLY A 138 -4.28 -1.39 14.64
N TYR A 139 -4.46 -2.05 13.51
CA TYR A 139 -5.21 -1.52 12.38
C TYR A 139 -6.66 -1.99 12.43
N ASP A 140 -7.60 -1.08 12.17
CA ASP A 140 -9.01 -1.47 12.04
C ASP A 140 -9.30 -2.13 10.69
N ARG A 141 -10.55 -2.55 10.47
CA ARG A 141 -10.98 -3.18 9.21
C ARG A 141 -10.87 -2.25 7.99
N LYS A 142 -10.63 -0.95 8.19
CA LYS A 142 -10.43 0.05 7.14
C LYS A 142 -8.93 0.36 6.95
N GLY A 143 -8.04 -0.33 7.65
CA GLY A 143 -6.60 -0.08 7.61
C GLY A 143 -6.16 1.20 8.33
N MET A 144 -7.02 1.82 9.16
CA MET A 144 -6.60 2.96 9.96
C MET A 144 -5.85 2.48 11.19
N ALA A 145 -4.70 3.09 11.47
CA ALA A 145 -3.87 2.79 12.63
C ALA A 145 -4.48 3.36 13.91
N HIS A 146 -4.64 2.51 14.93
CA HIS A 146 -5.05 2.88 16.29
C HIS A 146 -3.93 2.52 17.27
N LEU A 147 -3.66 3.41 18.22
CA LEU A 147 -2.68 3.19 19.28
C LEU A 147 -3.38 2.67 20.54
N TYR A 148 -3.01 1.48 20.98
CA TYR A 148 -3.54 0.83 22.19
C TYR A 148 -2.47 0.80 23.27
N LYS A 149 -2.76 1.33 24.45
CA LYS A 149 -1.85 1.23 25.60
C LYS A 149 -1.83 -0.20 26.12
N LEU A 150 -0.67 -0.84 26.12
CA LEU A 150 -0.45 -2.12 26.77
C LEU A 150 -0.44 -1.86 28.28
N SER A 151 -1.50 -2.30 28.97
CA SER A 151 -1.56 -2.20 30.43
C SER A 151 -0.44 -3.02 31.04
N SER A 152 0.58 -2.35 31.58
CA SER A 152 1.61 -2.98 32.41
C SER A 152 0.91 -3.58 33.63
N GLY A 153 0.65 -4.88 33.62
CA GLY A 153 0.15 -5.58 34.80
C GLY A 153 1.22 -5.59 35.89
N ARG A 154 1.23 -4.58 36.76
CA ARG A 154 1.82 -4.73 38.10
C ARG A 154 0.72 -5.32 38.99
N ARG A 155 0.86 -6.60 39.33
CA ARG A 155 0.33 -7.17 40.57
C ARG A 155 1.48 -7.32 41.54
#